data_AF-A0A1F8RE00-F1
#
_entry.id   AF-A0A1F8RE00-F1
#
_cell.length_a   1.000
_cell.length_b   1.000
_cell.length_c   1.000
_cell.angle_alpha   90.00
_cell.angle_beta   90.00
_cell.angle_gamma   90.00
#
_symmetry.space_group_name_H-M   'P 1'
#
loop_
_entity.id
_entity.type
_entity.pdbx_description
1 polymer ?
#
loop_
_entity_poly.entity_id
_entity_poly.type
_entity_poly.pdbx_seq_one_letter_code
_entity_poly.pdbx_strand_id
1 'polypeptide(L)'
;KFPSGATLTFGEGEDANLCIACHQGRESTVSVNTAIKGIGDDELRLREDGQTSVLSFRNIHYFAAGATLFGDAAKGAYEYDRQTYLGQFQHQDPAGGLQGPTQCVECHNVHTLEVKVDLCLNCHKTVKTVEDLKDVRGPSSDKDYDGDGNVEEGLYGELDTFREKLYAAIQAHARDQVEFGIVYDPAAYPYFFLDADGDGQPDKNDQGASIGYNKWTPRLLKAAYNYQYSQKDPGAFAHNGKYVIQFLYDSLKDVGGDVKGMTRP
;
A
#
# COMPACT_ATOMS: atom_id res chain seq x y z
N LYS A 1 7.88 -18.11 4.55
CA LYS A 1 7.43 -18.08 3.14
C LYS A 1 6.39 -16.99 3.02
N PHE A 2 6.64 -16.03 2.15
CA PHE A 2 5.71 -14.93 1.89
C PHE A 2 4.51 -15.43 1.06
N PRO A 3 3.39 -14.69 1.03
CA PRO A 3 2.21 -15.05 0.22
C PRO A 3 2.48 -15.21 -1.28
N SER A 4 3.53 -14.57 -1.80
CA SER A 4 4.01 -14.76 -3.18
C SER A 4 4.68 -16.11 -3.44
N GLY A 5 4.97 -16.89 -2.39
CA GLY A 5 5.74 -18.13 -2.45
C GLY A 5 7.23 -17.94 -2.19
N ALA A 6 7.73 -16.70 -2.17
CA ALA A 6 9.14 -16.41 -1.91
C ALA A 6 9.57 -16.84 -0.50
N THR A 7 10.81 -17.32 -0.39
CA THR A 7 11.46 -17.60 0.90
C THR A 7 12.45 -16.48 1.16
N LEU A 8 12.05 -15.51 1.98
CA LEU A 8 12.85 -14.35 2.35
C LEU A 8 13.13 -14.41 3.85
N THR A 9 14.34 -13.99 4.22
CA THR A 9 14.88 -14.05 5.57
C THR A 9 15.94 -12.96 5.72
N PHE A 10 16.19 -12.53 6.95
CA PHE A 10 17.33 -11.67 7.28
C PHE A 10 18.65 -12.44 7.40
N GLY A 11 18.60 -13.78 7.35
CA GLY A 11 19.72 -14.67 7.64
C GLY A 11 19.29 -15.80 8.57
N GLU A 12 20.05 -16.88 8.63
CA GLU A 12 19.77 -17.98 9.56
C GLU A 12 19.97 -17.50 11.01
N GLY A 13 18.99 -17.74 11.88
CA GLY A 13 19.07 -17.40 13.30
C GLY A 13 18.76 -15.94 13.66
N GLU A 14 18.50 -15.08 12.67
CA GLU A 14 18.19 -13.66 12.93
C GLU A 14 16.80 -13.49 13.58
N ASP A 15 16.74 -12.75 14.69
CA ASP A 15 15.50 -12.54 15.47
C ASP A 15 14.41 -11.82 14.66
N ALA A 16 14.80 -10.94 13.72
CA ALA A 16 13.88 -10.22 12.86
C ALA A 16 13.03 -11.15 11.97
N ASN A 17 13.45 -12.41 11.77
CA ASN A 17 12.64 -13.42 11.07
C ASN A 17 11.33 -13.74 11.79
N LEU A 18 11.31 -13.65 13.13
CA LEU A 18 10.09 -13.86 13.91
C LEU A 18 9.05 -12.78 13.59
N CYS A 19 9.50 -11.53 13.44
CA CYS A 19 8.62 -10.40 13.12
C CYS A 19 7.90 -10.63 11.78
N ILE A 20 8.66 -10.98 10.74
CA ILE A 20 8.10 -11.19 9.39
C ILE A 20 7.32 -12.49 9.25
N ALA A 21 7.35 -13.40 10.24
CA ALA A 21 6.44 -14.54 10.24
C ALA A 21 4.96 -14.10 10.35
N CYS A 22 4.71 -12.98 11.05
CA CYS A 22 3.38 -12.40 11.23
C CYS A 22 3.18 -11.15 10.34
N HIS A 23 4.19 -10.29 10.25
CA HIS A 23 4.14 -9.00 9.55
C HIS A 23 4.49 -9.06 8.05
N GLN A 24 4.31 -10.23 7.42
CA GLN A 24 4.53 -10.43 5.97
C GLN A 24 3.29 -10.13 5.10
N GLY A 25 2.15 -9.83 5.71
CA GLY A 25 0.86 -9.82 5.02
C GLY A 25 0.35 -11.23 4.69
N ARG A 26 -0.81 -11.31 4.04
CA ARG A 26 -1.49 -12.58 3.69
C ARG A 26 -1.87 -12.69 2.22
N GLU A 27 -1.70 -11.64 1.45
CA GLU A 27 -1.97 -11.60 0.01
C GLU A 27 -0.74 -11.06 -0.73
N SER A 28 -0.72 -11.21 -2.04
CA SER A 28 0.36 -10.75 -2.91
C SER A 28 -0.18 -10.48 -4.32
N THR A 29 0.67 -9.98 -5.21
CA THR A 29 0.39 -9.96 -6.66
C THR A 29 -0.12 -11.32 -7.15
N VAL A 30 0.43 -12.44 -6.65
CA VAL A 30 0.07 -13.80 -7.11
C VAL A 30 -1.38 -14.13 -6.79
N SER A 31 -1.86 -13.83 -5.58
CA SER A 31 -3.22 -14.13 -5.17
C SER A 31 -4.24 -13.21 -5.86
N VAL A 32 -3.89 -11.93 -6.11
CA VAL A 32 -4.73 -11.01 -6.89
C VAL A 32 -4.84 -11.49 -8.34
N ASN A 33 -3.72 -11.79 -9.00
CA ASN A 33 -3.70 -12.34 -10.36
C ASN A 33 -4.49 -13.65 -10.48
N THR A 34 -4.44 -14.50 -9.44
CA THR A 34 -5.22 -15.73 -9.40
C THR A 34 -6.73 -15.43 -9.35
N ALA A 35 -7.15 -14.44 -8.55
CA ALA A 35 -8.55 -14.08 -8.41
C ALA A 35 -9.15 -13.49 -9.70
N ILE A 36 -8.39 -12.67 -10.42
CA ILE A 36 -8.88 -11.96 -11.62
C ILE A 36 -8.68 -12.73 -12.93
N LYS A 37 -8.07 -13.92 -12.87
CA LYS A 37 -7.67 -14.68 -14.06
C LYS A 37 -8.85 -14.94 -15.00
N GLY A 38 -8.70 -14.54 -16.25
CA GLY A 38 -9.70 -14.79 -17.30
C GLY A 38 -10.93 -13.86 -17.23
N ILE A 39 -10.84 -12.76 -16.51
CA ILE A 39 -11.81 -11.66 -16.48
C ILE A 39 -11.13 -10.44 -17.12
N GLY A 40 -11.78 -9.77 -18.07
CA GLY A 40 -11.25 -8.53 -18.67
C GLY A 40 -11.09 -7.43 -17.62
N ASP A 41 -10.13 -6.51 -17.80
CA ASP A 41 -9.78 -5.52 -16.76
C ASP A 41 -10.98 -4.70 -16.26
N ASP A 42 -11.88 -4.34 -17.16
CA ASP A 42 -13.08 -3.55 -16.89
C ASP A 42 -14.37 -4.39 -16.97
N GLU A 43 -14.24 -5.71 -17.07
CA GLU A 43 -15.39 -6.63 -17.13
C GLU A 43 -16.00 -6.81 -15.73
N LEU A 44 -17.22 -6.31 -15.54
CA LEU A 44 -18.04 -6.64 -14.36
C LEU A 44 -18.69 -8.01 -14.54
N ARG A 45 -17.97 -9.07 -14.18
CA ARG A 45 -18.50 -10.44 -14.23
C ARG A 45 -19.37 -10.74 -13.00
N LEU A 46 -20.67 -10.94 -13.22
CA LEU A 46 -21.65 -11.19 -12.17
C LEU A 46 -21.83 -12.68 -11.87
N ARG A 47 -22.25 -12.99 -10.64
CA ARG A 47 -22.69 -14.33 -10.22
C ARG A 47 -24.06 -14.65 -10.83
N GLU A 48 -24.54 -15.86 -10.57
CA GLU A 48 -25.87 -16.32 -11.00
C GLU A 48 -27.03 -15.44 -10.48
N ASP A 49 -26.80 -14.69 -9.39
CA ASP A 49 -27.77 -13.73 -8.85
C ASP A 49 -27.98 -12.49 -9.75
N GLY A 50 -27.10 -12.26 -10.73
CA GLY A 50 -27.15 -11.09 -11.61
C GLY A 50 -26.91 -9.76 -10.91
N GLN A 51 -26.40 -9.77 -9.67
CA GLN A 51 -26.22 -8.57 -8.85
C GLN A 51 -24.81 -8.46 -8.27
N THR A 52 -24.23 -9.56 -7.81
CA THR A 52 -22.94 -9.55 -7.11
C THR A 52 -21.82 -9.94 -8.07
N SER A 53 -20.69 -9.24 -8.05
CA SER A 53 -19.50 -9.66 -8.78
C SER A 53 -19.02 -11.05 -8.32
N VAL A 54 -18.48 -11.83 -9.25
CA VAL A 54 -17.76 -13.08 -8.92
C VAL A 54 -16.48 -12.78 -8.14
N LEU A 55 -15.95 -11.56 -8.28
CA LEU A 55 -14.78 -11.08 -7.54
C LEU A 55 -15.18 -10.61 -6.14
N SER A 56 -14.22 -10.73 -5.22
CA SER A 56 -14.35 -10.21 -3.85
C SER A 56 -13.04 -9.53 -3.45
N PHE A 57 -13.14 -8.56 -2.56
CA PHE A 57 -11.98 -7.80 -2.11
C PHE A 57 -10.92 -8.72 -1.49
N ARG A 58 -9.66 -8.53 -1.90
CA ARG A 58 -8.49 -9.21 -1.33
C ARG A 58 -7.83 -8.26 -0.34
N ASN A 59 -7.61 -8.70 0.88
CA ASN A 59 -7.02 -7.85 1.92
C ASN A 59 -5.59 -8.31 2.20
N ILE A 60 -4.60 -7.42 2.03
CA ILE A 60 -3.20 -7.69 2.41
C ILE A 60 -3.07 -8.17 3.87
N HIS A 61 -4.06 -7.84 4.72
CA HIS A 61 -4.12 -8.18 6.13
C HIS A 61 -3.04 -7.47 6.96
N TYR A 62 -3.34 -7.22 8.24
CA TYR A 62 -2.74 -6.14 9.04
C TYR A 62 -1.20 -6.13 9.08
N PHE A 63 -0.61 -4.93 9.04
CA PHE A 63 0.81 -4.65 9.30
C PHE A 63 1.79 -5.46 8.45
N ALA A 64 1.66 -5.34 7.12
CA ALA A 64 2.49 -6.01 6.13
C ALA A 64 3.89 -5.36 5.94
N ALA A 65 4.48 -4.87 7.03
CA ALA A 65 5.77 -4.16 7.04
C ALA A 65 6.91 -4.99 6.44
N GLY A 66 6.92 -6.30 6.67
CA GLY A 66 7.90 -7.21 6.07
C GLY A 66 7.79 -7.24 4.54
N ALA A 67 6.57 -7.31 4.00
CA ALA A 67 6.39 -7.28 2.55
C ALA A 67 6.75 -5.91 1.96
N THR A 68 6.57 -4.83 2.71
CA THR A 68 6.98 -3.48 2.29
C THR A 68 8.50 -3.39 2.25
N LEU A 69 9.17 -3.79 3.33
CA LEU A 69 10.63 -3.78 3.44
C LEU A 69 11.27 -4.58 2.30
N PHE A 70 10.78 -5.79 2.00
CA PHE A 70 11.33 -6.65 0.95
C PHE A 70 10.91 -6.27 -0.47
N GLY A 71 9.90 -5.40 -0.65
CA GLY A 71 9.47 -4.87 -1.94
C GLY A 71 9.16 -5.97 -2.98
N ASP A 72 9.72 -5.80 -4.18
CA ASP A 72 9.60 -6.73 -5.33
C ASP A 72 9.98 -8.18 -5.00
N ALA A 73 10.86 -8.41 -4.02
CA ALA A 73 11.19 -9.77 -3.62
C ALA A 73 10.01 -10.47 -2.92
N ALA A 74 9.20 -9.72 -2.17
CA ALA A 74 8.02 -10.22 -1.48
C ALA A 74 6.77 -10.17 -2.36
N LYS A 75 6.70 -9.27 -3.35
CA LYS A 75 5.53 -9.03 -4.21
C LYS A 75 4.24 -8.82 -3.44
N GLY A 76 4.35 -8.12 -2.30
CA GLY A 76 3.24 -7.89 -1.39
C GLY A 76 2.17 -7.01 -2.01
N ALA A 77 2.56 -5.90 -2.64
CA ALA A 77 1.64 -5.07 -3.40
C ALA A 77 1.16 -5.80 -4.66
N TYR A 78 0.16 -5.24 -5.35
CA TYR A 78 -0.13 -5.59 -6.72
C TYR A 78 0.84 -4.84 -7.63
N GLU A 79 1.73 -5.60 -8.25
CA GLU A 79 2.74 -5.13 -9.17
C GLU A 79 2.23 -5.30 -10.60
N TYR A 80 2.15 -4.19 -11.32
CA TYR A 80 1.62 -4.16 -12.68
C TYR A 80 2.58 -4.77 -13.69
N ASP A 81 2.03 -5.50 -14.65
CA ASP A 81 2.81 -6.14 -15.70
C ASP A 81 3.66 -5.12 -16.48
N ARG A 82 4.91 -5.51 -16.78
CA ARG A 82 5.92 -4.70 -17.50
C ARG A 82 6.41 -3.47 -16.73
N GLN A 83 6.06 -3.32 -15.45
CA GLN A 83 6.71 -2.39 -14.55
C GLN A 83 7.82 -3.10 -13.76
N THR A 84 8.84 -2.33 -13.38
CA THR A 84 9.88 -2.78 -12.45
C THR A 84 9.63 -2.12 -11.10
N TYR A 85 9.79 -2.90 -10.04
CA TYR A 85 9.61 -2.45 -8.67
C TYR A 85 10.92 -2.58 -7.89
N LEU A 86 11.10 -1.70 -6.91
CA LEU A 86 12.25 -1.76 -6.02
C LEU A 86 12.15 -3.01 -5.13
N GLY A 87 13.29 -3.70 -4.99
CA GLY A 87 13.43 -4.83 -4.08
C GLY A 87 13.56 -4.39 -2.63
N GLN A 88 14.28 -5.19 -1.84
CA GLN A 88 14.47 -4.92 -0.42
C GLN A 88 15.14 -3.57 -0.19
N PHE A 89 14.51 -2.72 0.62
CA PHE A 89 15.11 -1.47 1.05
C PHE A 89 16.32 -1.74 1.94
N GLN A 90 17.43 -1.09 1.59
CA GLN A 90 18.62 -1.02 2.43
C GLN A 90 18.70 0.42 2.95
N HIS A 91 18.65 0.59 4.27
CA HIS A 91 18.74 1.90 4.90
C HIS A 91 20.18 2.41 4.85
N GLN A 92 20.66 2.78 3.67
CA GLN A 92 22.05 3.16 3.44
C GLN A 92 22.14 4.47 2.64
N ASP A 93 23.20 5.23 2.88
CA ASP A 93 23.58 6.35 2.04
C ASP A 93 24.00 5.84 0.64
N PRO A 94 23.49 6.43 -0.46
CA PRO A 94 23.94 6.12 -1.82
C PRO A 94 25.47 6.20 -2.04
N ALA A 95 26.17 7.06 -1.30
CA ALA A 95 27.63 7.15 -1.37
C ALA A 95 28.37 6.12 -0.49
N GLY A 96 27.64 5.28 0.25
CA GLY A 96 28.18 4.22 1.12
C GLY A 96 28.82 4.72 2.42
N GLY A 97 28.68 6.01 2.74
CA GLY A 97 29.34 6.62 3.91
C GLY A 97 28.60 6.39 5.23
N LEU A 98 27.30 6.08 5.18
CA LEU A 98 26.46 5.84 6.35
C LEU A 98 25.56 4.62 6.12
N GLN A 99 25.57 3.71 7.08
CA GLN A 99 24.69 2.54 7.14
C GLN A 99 23.74 2.72 8.33
N GLY A 100 22.46 2.79 8.03
CA GLY A 100 21.37 2.72 8.99
C GLY A 100 20.92 1.28 9.25
N PRO A 101 19.99 1.11 10.20
CA PRO A 101 19.44 -0.20 10.57
C PRO A 101 18.66 -0.82 9.41
N THR A 102 18.82 -2.13 9.21
CA THR A 102 18.16 -2.89 8.12
C THR A 102 17.23 -3.98 8.63
N GLN A 103 17.25 -4.24 9.93
CA GLN A 103 16.40 -5.25 10.59
C GLN A 103 15.37 -4.62 11.53
N CYS A 104 14.26 -5.33 11.74
CA CYS A 104 13.15 -4.90 12.58
C CYS A 104 13.61 -4.60 14.02
N VAL A 105 14.42 -5.48 14.61
CA VAL A 105 14.85 -5.40 16.01
C VAL A 105 15.86 -4.29 16.28
N GLU A 106 16.49 -3.75 15.24
CA GLU A 106 17.39 -2.61 15.36
C GLU A 106 16.59 -1.33 15.58
N CYS A 107 15.54 -1.12 14.77
CA CYS A 107 14.65 0.05 14.87
C CYS A 107 13.60 -0.04 15.98
N HIS A 108 13.08 -1.24 16.25
CA HIS A 108 11.94 -1.44 17.15
C HIS A 108 12.35 -2.09 18.46
N ASN A 109 11.60 -1.77 19.52
CA ASN A 109 11.63 -2.55 20.75
C ASN A 109 10.95 -3.90 20.52
N VAL A 110 11.62 -5.00 20.88
CA VAL A 110 11.11 -6.36 20.61
C VAL A 110 9.86 -6.74 21.43
N HIS A 111 9.56 -6.02 22.50
CA HIS A 111 8.41 -6.27 23.36
C HIS A 111 7.27 -5.27 23.15
N THR A 112 7.57 -3.98 23.02
CA THR A 112 6.54 -2.94 22.84
C THR A 112 6.24 -2.63 21.38
N LEU A 113 7.13 -3.03 20.45
CA LEU A 113 7.11 -2.67 19.03
C LEU A 113 7.24 -1.17 18.76
N GLU A 114 7.46 -0.35 19.78
CA GLU A 114 7.71 1.08 19.65
C GLU A 114 9.04 1.34 18.93
N VAL A 115 9.08 2.39 18.13
CA VAL A 115 10.29 2.83 17.43
C VAL A 115 11.27 3.44 18.43
N LYS A 116 12.54 3.06 18.35
CA LYS A 116 13.64 3.62 19.14
C LYS A 116 14.07 4.96 18.54
N VAL A 117 13.34 6.03 18.82
CA VAL A 117 13.57 7.37 18.26
C VAL A 117 15.02 7.87 18.49
N ASP A 118 15.62 7.56 19.63
CA ASP A 118 17.00 7.92 19.95
C ASP A 118 18.03 7.36 18.94
N LEU A 119 17.73 6.22 18.31
CA LEU A 119 18.57 5.66 17.25
C LEU A 119 18.59 6.59 16.02
N CYS A 120 17.43 7.12 15.65
CA CYS A 120 17.24 7.96 14.47
C CYS A 120 18.00 9.29 14.60
N LEU A 121 18.04 9.88 15.80
CA LEU A 121 18.75 11.11 16.14
C LEU A 121 20.24 11.10 15.79
N ASN A 122 20.85 9.91 15.67
CA ASN A 122 22.25 9.78 15.30
C ASN A 122 22.54 10.35 13.90
N CYS A 123 21.58 10.23 12.97
CA CYS A 123 21.71 10.73 11.60
C CYS A 123 20.65 11.81 11.26
N HIS A 124 19.41 11.66 11.75
CA HIS A 124 18.30 12.57 11.49
C HIS A 124 18.11 13.55 12.66
N LYS A 125 18.87 14.65 12.65
CA LYS A 125 18.99 15.59 13.78
C LYS A 125 17.71 16.33 14.16
N THR A 126 16.72 16.34 13.29
CA THR A 126 15.42 16.99 13.51
C THR A 126 14.43 16.09 14.25
N VAL A 127 14.65 14.78 14.30
CA VAL A 127 13.71 13.79 14.84
C VAL A 127 13.81 13.74 16.37
N LYS A 128 12.79 14.17 17.12
CA LYS A 128 12.76 14.09 18.60
C LYS A 128 11.64 13.20 19.13
N THR A 129 10.64 12.94 18.30
CA THR A 129 9.45 12.16 18.58
C THR A 129 9.20 11.16 17.45
N VAL A 130 8.24 10.25 17.65
CA VAL A 130 7.82 9.32 16.60
C VAL A 130 7.18 10.08 15.43
N GLU A 131 6.45 11.14 15.74
CA GLU A 131 5.77 11.99 14.77
C GLU A 131 6.76 12.67 13.82
N ASP A 132 7.90 13.16 14.34
CA ASP A 132 8.93 13.82 13.53
C ASP A 132 9.57 12.89 12.48
N LEU A 133 9.41 11.56 12.61
CA LEU A 133 9.88 10.62 11.59
C LEU A 133 9.18 10.85 10.24
N LYS A 134 7.95 11.36 10.24
CA LYS A 134 7.19 11.64 9.03
C LYS A 134 7.85 12.73 8.18
N ASP A 135 8.61 13.62 8.80
CA ASP A 135 9.32 14.72 8.15
C ASP A 135 10.69 14.30 7.61
N VAL A 136 11.08 13.03 7.80
CA VAL A 136 12.37 12.53 7.32
C VAL A 136 12.32 12.31 5.81
N ARG A 137 13.25 12.96 5.11
CA ARG A 137 13.59 12.71 3.70
C ARG A 137 15.06 12.28 3.60
N GLY A 138 15.30 11.18 2.90
CA GLY A 138 16.65 10.69 2.64
C GLY A 138 17.33 11.43 1.47
N PRO A 139 18.67 11.51 1.42
CA PRO A 139 19.39 12.21 0.35
C PRO A 139 19.18 11.60 -1.04
N SER A 140 18.75 10.33 -1.12
CA SER A 140 18.40 9.69 -2.39
C SER A 140 17.00 10.08 -2.90
N SER A 141 16.22 10.80 -2.10
CA SER A 141 14.81 11.12 -2.30
C SER A 141 14.67 12.61 -2.66
N ASP A 142 15.30 13.04 -3.75
CA ASP A 142 15.47 14.46 -4.11
C ASP A 142 14.43 14.98 -5.13
N LYS A 143 13.39 14.18 -5.42
CA LYS A 143 12.35 14.50 -6.39
C LYS A 143 11.04 14.82 -5.69
N ASP A 144 10.23 15.63 -6.37
CA ASP A 144 8.81 15.80 -6.11
C ASP A 144 8.10 14.59 -6.74
N TYR A 145 7.66 13.64 -5.90
CA TYR A 145 7.04 12.42 -6.39
C TYR A 145 5.56 12.60 -6.63
N ASP A 146 4.87 13.34 -5.77
CA ASP A 146 3.43 13.52 -5.80
C ASP A 146 2.94 14.71 -6.67
N GLY A 147 3.87 15.51 -7.17
CA GLY A 147 3.65 16.62 -8.10
C GLY A 147 3.05 17.88 -7.47
N ASP A 148 3.16 18.07 -6.15
CA ASP A 148 2.66 19.25 -5.45
C ASP A 148 3.65 20.44 -5.41
N GLY A 149 4.88 20.23 -5.87
CA GLY A 149 5.96 21.21 -5.91
C GLY A 149 6.82 21.27 -4.64
N ASN A 150 6.61 20.41 -3.66
CA ASN A 150 7.30 20.39 -2.39
C ASN A 150 8.34 19.25 -2.31
N VAL A 151 9.61 19.60 -2.49
CA VAL A 151 10.73 18.65 -2.37
C VAL A 151 11.34 18.58 -0.97
N GLU A 152 10.81 19.35 -0.02
CA GLU A 152 11.38 19.51 1.34
C GLU A 152 10.62 18.68 2.39
N GLU A 153 9.35 18.33 2.13
CA GLU A 153 8.60 17.47 3.04
C GLU A 153 9.17 16.06 3.15
N GLY A 154 8.88 15.38 4.25
CA GLY A 154 9.29 13.99 4.41
C GLY A 154 8.54 13.04 3.48
N LEU A 155 9.08 11.83 3.32
CA LEU A 155 8.50 10.84 2.40
C LEU A 155 7.08 10.39 2.82
N TYR A 156 6.66 10.69 4.04
CA TYR A 156 5.28 10.47 4.47
C TYR A 156 4.29 11.36 3.71
N GLY A 157 4.61 12.65 3.51
CA GLY A 157 3.75 13.63 2.82
C GLY A 157 3.45 13.18 1.40
N GLU A 158 4.50 12.91 0.64
CA GLU A 158 4.45 12.26 -0.68
C GLU A 158 3.47 11.07 -0.72
N LEU A 159 3.58 10.13 0.23
CA LEU A 159 2.68 8.97 0.29
C LEU A 159 1.23 9.36 0.59
N ASP A 160 1.00 10.37 1.43
CA ASP A 160 -0.34 10.84 1.79
C ASP A 160 -1.05 11.44 0.58
N THR A 161 -0.37 12.31 -0.17
CA THR A 161 -0.90 12.87 -1.41
C THR A 161 -1.19 11.79 -2.44
N PHE A 162 -0.32 10.79 -2.60
CA PHE A 162 -0.61 9.64 -3.48
C PHE A 162 -1.85 8.86 -3.03
N ARG A 163 -2.04 8.66 -1.72
CA ARG A 163 -3.23 7.98 -1.17
C ARG A 163 -4.49 8.78 -1.45
N GLU A 164 -4.49 10.08 -1.21
CA GLU A 164 -5.62 10.96 -1.50
C GLU A 164 -6.00 10.93 -2.98
N LYS A 165 -5.01 11.13 -3.87
CA LYS A 165 -5.22 11.11 -5.32
C LYS A 165 -5.72 9.75 -5.80
N LEU A 166 -5.13 8.65 -5.31
CA LEU A 166 -5.55 7.30 -5.66
C LEU A 166 -6.97 7.01 -5.20
N TYR A 167 -7.34 7.39 -3.98
CA TYR A 167 -8.69 7.16 -3.48
C TYR A 167 -9.72 7.93 -4.30
N ALA A 168 -9.47 9.21 -4.59
CA ALA A 168 -10.33 10.01 -5.45
C ALA A 168 -10.48 9.38 -6.85
N ALA A 169 -9.40 8.88 -7.43
CA ALA A 169 -9.42 8.20 -8.73
C ALA A 169 -10.17 6.85 -8.69
N ILE A 170 -10.05 6.09 -7.60
CA ILE A 170 -10.83 4.86 -7.36
C ILE A 170 -12.32 5.18 -7.33
N GLN A 171 -12.73 6.23 -6.60
CA GLN A 171 -14.13 6.65 -6.52
C GLN A 171 -14.66 7.10 -7.89
N ALA A 172 -13.88 7.92 -8.61
CA ALA A 172 -14.25 8.35 -9.96
C ALA A 172 -14.38 7.16 -10.92
N HIS A 173 -13.42 6.23 -10.91
CA HIS A 173 -13.45 5.03 -11.75
C HIS A 173 -14.65 4.14 -11.45
N ALA A 174 -14.96 3.91 -10.17
CA ALA A 174 -16.12 3.12 -9.76
C ALA A 174 -17.44 3.75 -10.25
N ARG A 175 -17.58 5.07 -10.13
CA ARG A 175 -18.75 5.80 -10.63
C ARG A 175 -18.84 5.81 -12.15
N ASP A 176 -17.74 6.14 -12.83
CA ASP A 176 -17.78 6.49 -14.26
C ASP A 176 -17.59 5.28 -15.19
N GLN A 177 -16.97 4.19 -14.71
CA GLN A 177 -16.73 2.97 -15.51
C GLN A 177 -17.56 1.77 -15.03
N VAL A 178 -17.84 1.68 -13.74
CA VAL A 178 -18.61 0.56 -13.16
C VAL A 178 -20.07 0.93 -12.89
N GLU A 179 -20.39 2.23 -12.83
CA GLU A 179 -21.72 2.78 -12.53
C GLU A 179 -22.19 2.53 -11.08
N PHE A 180 -21.26 2.23 -10.16
CA PHE A 180 -21.58 2.03 -8.74
C PHE A 180 -20.49 2.66 -7.86
N GLY A 181 -20.88 3.62 -7.02
CA GLY A 181 -19.97 4.33 -6.12
C GLY A 181 -19.41 3.42 -5.01
N ILE A 182 -18.23 3.81 -4.53
CA ILE A 182 -17.45 3.07 -3.54
C ILE A 182 -17.00 4.02 -2.41
N VAL A 183 -17.13 3.54 -1.17
CA VAL A 183 -16.66 4.25 0.02
C VAL A 183 -15.70 3.37 0.81
N TYR A 184 -14.58 3.95 1.24
CA TYR A 184 -13.60 3.30 2.10
C TYR A 184 -13.80 3.69 3.57
N ASP A 185 -13.78 2.69 4.46
CA ASP A 185 -13.74 2.87 5.91
C ASP A 185 -12.59 2.03 6.50
N PRO A 186 -11.53 2.64 7.06
CA PRO A 186 -10.41 1.90 7.63
C PRO A 186 -10.77 1.12 8.90
N ALA A 187 -11.88 1.47 9.58
CA ALA A 187 -12.31 0.91 10.85
C ALA A 187 -13.38 -0.18 10.73
N ALA A 188 -14.00 -0.36 9.56
CA ALA A 188 -15.07 -1.33 9.35
C ALA A 188 -14.71 -2.37 8.26
N TYR A 189 -14.78 -3.66 8.58
CA TYR A 189 -14.69 -4.73 7.57
C TYR A 189 -15.99 -4.76 6.73
N PRO A 190 -15.94 -4.90 5.39
CA PRO A 190 -14.80 -5.28 4.53
C PRO A 190 -13.98 -4.13 3.93
N TYR A 191 -13.93 -2.98 4.61
CA TYR A 191 -13.21 -1.74 4.26
C TYR A 191 -13.77 -0.97 3.08
N PHE A 192 -14.32 -1.65 2.09
CA PHE A 192 -14.97 -1.01 0.96
C PHE A 192 -16.46 -1.32 0.97
N PHE A 193 -17.27 -0.29 0.82
CA PHE A 193 -18.73 -0.33 0.88
C PHE A 193 -19.35 0.23 -0.39
N LEU A 194 -20.55 -0.24 -0.71
CA LEU A 194 -21.35 0.28 -1.80
C LEU A 194 -21.91 1.65 -1.42
N ASP A 195 -21.86 2.57 -2.38
CA ASP A 195 -22.45 3.90 -2.34
C ASP A 195 -23.18 4.08 -3.68
N ALA A 196 -24.32 3.39 -3.82
CA ALA A 196 -25.07 3.36 -5.07
C ALA A 196 -25.84 4.66 -5.32
N ASP A 197 -26.19 5.41 -4.27
CA ASP A 197 -26.87 6.69 -4.37
C ASP A 197 -25.94 7.90 -4.50
N GLY A 198 -24.63 7.71 -4.25
CA GLY A 198 -23.59 8.71 -4.47
C GLY A 198 -23.56 9.78 -3.38
N ASP A 199 -24.06 9.49 -2.18
CA ASP A 199 -24.07 10.42 -1.04
C ASP A 199 -22.75 10.43 -0.26
N GLY A 200 -21.80 9.55 -0.63
CA GLY A 200 -20.51 9.42 0.00
C GLY A 200 -20.52 8.60 1.30
N GLN A 201 -21.61 7.91 1.61
CA GLN A 201 -21.76 7.04 2.77
C GLN A 201 -22.03 5.59 2.36
N PRO A 202 -21.72 4.61 3.23
CA PRO A 202 -22.09 3.22 2.99
C PRO A 202 -23.62 3.01 2.96
N ASP A 203 -24.11 2.46 1.87
CA ASP A 203 -25.49 1.99 1.73
C ASP A 203 -25.85 1.00 2.84
N LYS A 204 -27.12 0.99 3.27
CA LYS A 204 -27.64 0.08 4.29
C LYS A 204 -28.61 -0.93 3.70
N ASN A 205 -28.54 -2.18 4.15
CA ASN A 205 -29.55 -3.19 3.86
C ASN A 205 -30.80 -3.01 4.76
N ASP A 206 -31.84 -3.83 4.54
CA ASP A 206 -33.09 -3.81 5.30
C ASP A 206 -32.92 -4.04 6.82
N GLN A 207 -31.75 -4.52 7.25
CA GLN A 207 -31.40 -4.77 8.65
C GLN A 207 -30.52 -3.65 9.24
N GLY A 208 -30.24 -2.60 8.47
CA GLY A 208 -29.40 -1.46 8.87
C GLY A 208 -27.90 -1.72 8.82
N ALA A 209 -27.45 -2.86 8.27
CA ALA A 209 -26.03 -3.16 8.12
C ALA A 209 -25.47 -2.55 6.82
N SER A 210 -24.23 -2.05 6.87
CA SER A 210 -23.56 -1.52 5.67
C SER A 210 -23.36 -2.59 4.62
N ILE A 211 -23.63 -2.27 3.36
CA ILE A 211 -23.46 -3.17 2.22
C ILE A 211 -22.02 -3.10 1.76
N GLY A 212 -21.27 -4.21 1.87
CA GLY A 212 -19.91 -4.29 1.35
C GLY A 212 -19.89 -4.11 -0.18
N TYR A 213 -18.85 -3.44 -0.70
CA TYR A 213 -18.73 -3.20 -2.13
C TYR A 213 -18.67 -4.53 -2.88
N ASN A 214 -19.57 -4.72 -3.84
CA ASN A 214 -19.78 -5.99 -4.53
C ASN A 214 -19.74 -5.86 -6.06
N LYS A 215 -19.26 -4.73 -6.58
CA LYS A 215 -19.19 -4.42 -8.02
C LYS A 215 -17.75 -4.42 -8.53
N TRP A 216 -16.96 -5.40 -8.11
CA TRP A 216 -15.54 -5.46 -8.45
C TRP A 216 -15.31 -5.82 -9.92
N THR A 217 -14.57 -4.98 -10.63
CA THR A 217 -13.81 -5.32 -11.85
C THR A 217 -12.35 -5.63 -11.46
N PRO A 218 -11.57 -6.35 -12.28
CA PRO A 218 -10.15 -6.55 -12.01
C PRO A 218 -9.35 -5.25 -11.82
N ARG A 219 -9.57 -4.22 -12.66
CA ARG A 219 -8.87 -2.92 -12.57
C ARG A 219 -9.13 -2.25 -11.23
N LEU A 220 -10.39 -2.14 -10.84
CA LEU A 220 -10.79 -1.55 -9.56
C LEU A 220 -10.25 -2.35 -8.38
N LEU A 221 -10.26 -3.68 -8.46
CA LEU A 221 -9.74 -4.55 -7.41
C LEU A 221 -8.23 -4.36 -7.20
N LYS A 222 -7.44 -4.23 -8.27
CA LYS A 222 -5.98 -3.97 -8.21
C LYS A 222 -5.68 -2.67 -7.49
N ALA A 223 -6.36 -1.59 -7.86
CA ALA A 223 -6.18 -0.28 -7.25
C ALA A 223 -6.64 -0.25 -5.78
N ALA A 224 -7.82 -0.82 -5.47
CA ALA A 224 -8.32 -0.92 -4.10
C ALA A 224 -7.41 -1.78 -3.20
N TYR A 225 -6.82 -2.85 -3.75
CA TYR A 225 -5.84 -3.68 -3.05
C TYR A 225 -4.61 -2.86 -2.65
N ASN A 226 -4.02 -2.12 -3.59
CA ASN A 226 -2.85 -1.27 -3.33
C ASN A 226 -3.17 -0.09 -2.41
N TYR A 227 -4.35 0.51 -2.53
CA TYR A 227 -4.81 1.54 -1.61
C TYR A 227 -4.89 0.99 -0.18
N GLN A 228 -5.61 -0.11 0.04
CA GLN A 228 -5.67 -0.77 1.34
C GLN A 228 -4.28 -1.15 1.84
N TYR A 229 -3.40 -1.68 0.96
CA TYR A 229 -2.03 -2.01 1.32
C TYR A 229 -1.34 -0.81 1.97
N SER A 230 -1.38 0.33 1.30
CA SER A 230 -0.72 1.55 1.78
C SER A 230 -1.25 2.02 3.14
N GLN A 231 -2.50 1.69 3.49
CA GLN A 231 -3.11 2.02 4.79
C GLN A 231 -2.71 1.04 5.91
N LYS A 232 -2.20 -0.16 5.57
CA LYS A 232 -1.89 -1.22 6.54
C LYS A 232 -0.42 -1.30 6.93
N ASP A 233 0.44 -0.39 6.46
CA ASP A 233 1.78 -0.18 7.01
C ASP A 233 1.98 1.31 7.40
N PRO A 234 1.77 1.66 8.68
CA PRO A 234 2.01 3.02 9.17
C PRO A 234 3.45 3.50 8.99
N GLY A 235 4.42 2.57 8.95
CA GLY A 235 5.85 2.84 8.78
C GLY A 235 6.32 2.77 7.33
N ALA A 236 5.40 2.66 6.36
CA ALA A 236 5.70 2.49 4.93
C ALA A 236 6.76 3.47 4.39
N PHE A 237 6.69 4.73 4.83
CA PHE A 237 7.63 5.78 4.45
C PHE A 237 9.08 5.48 4.88
N ALA A 238 9.28 4.77 5.98
CA ALA A 238 10.60 4.36 6.47
C ALA A 238 11.00 2.95 6.02
N HIS A 239 10.03 2.04 5.83
CA HIS A 239 10.32 0.65 5.44
C HIS A 239 10.73 0.53 3.98
N ASN A 240 10.02 1.19 3.04
CA ASN A 240 10.35 1.19 1.61
C ASN A 240 9.50 2.23 0.85
N GLY A 241 9.54 3.50 1.24
CA GLY A 241 8.57 4.49 0.75
C GLY A 241 8.57 4.65 -0.78
N LYS A 242 9.72 4.50 -1.45
CA LYS A 242 9.78 4.54 -2.92
C LYS A 242 9.08 3.36 -3.60
N TYR A 243 9.20 2.14 -3.05
CA TYR A 243 8.41 1.00 -3.53
C TYR A 243 6.90 1.27 -3.41
N VAL A 244 6.51 1.92 -2.31
CA VAL A 244 5.10 2.29 -2.08
C VAL A 244 4.63 3.33 -3.10
N ILE A 245 5.44 4.36 -3.37
CA ILE A 245 5.17 5.34 -4.44
C ILE A 245 4.99 4.63 -5.79
N GLN A 246 5.85 3.66 -6.14
CA GLN A 246 5.76 2.97 -7.42
C GLN A 246 4.40 2.31 -7.65
N PHE A 247 3.92 1.53 -6.68
CA PHE A 247 2.64 0.84 -6.86
C PHE A 247 1.44 1.80 -6.73
N LEU A 248 1.53 2.88 -5.95
CA LEU A 248 0.48 3.89 -5.85
C LEU A 248 0.36 4.69 -7.16
N TYR A 249 1.50 5.10 -7.74
CA TYR A 249 1.57 5.76 -9.03
C TYR A 249 0.96 4.88 -10.13
N ASP A 250 1.36 3.61 -10.18
CA ASP A 250 0.88 2.69 -11.21
C ASP A 250 -0.62 2.40 -11.05
N SER A 251 -1.10 2.23 -9.82
CA SER A 251 -2.54 2.11 -9.54
C SER A 251 -3.32 3.36 -9.93
N LEU A 252 -2.82 4.54 -9.60
CA LEU A 252 -3.46 5.82 -9.93
C LEU A 252 -3.61 5.95 -11.45
N LYS A 253 -2.53 5.68 -12.19
CA LYS A 253 -2.53 5.67 -13.65
C LYS A 253 -3.49 4.63 -14.23
N ASP A 254 -3.54 3.44 -13.65
CA ASP A 254 -4.35 2.32 -14.14
C ASP A 254 -5.85 2.59 -14.05
N VAL A 255 -6.32 3.26 -12.99
CA VAL A 255 -7.73 3.67 -12.86
C VAL A 255 -8.06 5.00 -13.56
N GLY A 256 -7.11 5.58 -14.29
CA GLY A 256 -7.30 6.79 -15.09
C GLY A 256 -7.09 8.11 -14.34
N GLY A 257 -6.46 8.08 -13.17
CA GLY A 257 -6.07 9.29 -12.45
C GLY A 257 -4.96 10.08 -13.14
N ASP A 258 -4.91 11.38 -12.86
CA ASP A 258 -3.89 12.27 -13.42
C ASP A 258 -2.56 12.11 -12.68
N VAL A 259 -1.52 11.79 -13.44
CA VAL A 259 -0.13 11.64 -12.96
C VAL A 259 0.79 12.75 -13.49
N LYS A 260 0.23 13.79 -14.12
CA LYS A 260 1.01 14.89 -14.66
C LYS A 260 1.73 15.63 -13.52
N GLY A 261 3.03 15.84 -13.70
CA GLY A 261 3.90 16.48 -12.70
C GLY A 261 4.41 15.52 -11.62
N MET A 262 3.80 14.33 -11.47
CA MET A 262 4.24 13.30 -10.53
C MET A 262 5.47 12.56 -11.08
N THR A 263 6.35 12.13 -10.18
CA THR A 263 7.53 11.33 -10.51
C THR A 263 7.37 9.91 -10.00
N ARG A 264 7.55 8.92 -10.87
CA ARG A 264 7.68 7.51 -10.45
C ARG A 264 9.17 7.20 -10.19
N PRO A 265 9.57 6.83 -8.95
CA PRO A 265 10.94 6.45 -8.62
C PRO A 265 11.36 5.10 -9.20
#